data_AF-A0AAW1UD30-F1
#
_entry.id   AF-A0AAW1UD30-F1
#
_cell.length_a   1.000
_cell.length_b   1.000
_cell.length_c   1.000
_cell.angle_alpha   90.00
_cell.angle_beta   90.00
_cell.angle_gamma   90.00
#
_symmetry.space_group_name_H-M   'P 1'
#
loop_
_entity.id
_entity.type
_entity.pdbx_description
1 polymer ?
#
loop_
_entity_poly.entity_id
_entity_poly.type
_entity_poly.pdbx_seq_one_letter_code
_entity_poly.pdbx_strand_id
1 'polypeptide(L)'
;MKTHPTSGTYLDNIFSNLEDTSTVVDGHISDHCAVKFVCREPLSTTPNADIIFKRSINEHNINSFLSELSNVAWDDVYSDMDDIDRTWMQFLSRFSLIFQNCFTMKKIRISKNRSFHINPQIKSPLKDRLNILRIMSQVGP
;
A
#
# COMPACT_ATOMS: atom_id res chain seq x y z
N MET A 1 14.66 -25.63 -25.63
CA MET A 1 14.76 -26.23 -24.29
C MET A 1 15.77 -25.40 -23.50
N LYS A 2 15.31 -24.45 -22.69
CA LYS A 2 16.17 -23.65 -21.81
C LYS A 2 15.92 -24.13 -20.38
N THR A 3 16.93 -24.73 -19.79
CA THR A 3 16.99 -25.15 -18.38
C THR A 3 17.53 -23.98 -17.57
N HIS A 4 16.66 -23.19 -16.95
CA HIS A 4 17.04 -22.36 -15.80
C HIS A 4 16.45 -22.99 -14.53
N PRO A 5 17.25 -23.20 -13.49
CA PRO A 5 16.78 -23.74 -12.22
C PRO A 5 15.78 -22.77 -11.57
N THR A 6 14.74 -23.36 -11.01
CA THR A 6 13.60 -22.75 -10.33
C THR A 6 14.04 -21.85 -9.16
N SER A 7 14.02 -20.54 -9.37
CA SER A 7 14.00 -19.54 -8.30
C SER A 7 13.07 -18.40 -8.73
N GLY A 8 11.77 -18.71 -8.84
CA GLY A 8 10.76 -17.67 -9.00
C GLY A 8 10.71 -16.84 -7.71
N THR A 9 11.02 -15.55 -7.82
CA THR A 9 10.89 -14.61 -6.70
C THR A 9 9.58 -13.87 -6.83
N TYR A 10 8.73 -13.88 -5.79
CA TYR A 10 7.45 -13.16 -5.77
C TYR A 10 7.68 -11.69 -5.38
N LEU A 11 8.39 -10.95 -6.23
CA LEU A 11 8.70 -9.55 -5.98
C LEU A 11 7.59 -8.60 -6.44
N ASP A 12 6.80 -9.04 -7.42
CA ASP A 12 5.74 -8.26 -8.02
C ASP A 12 4.42 -8.41 -7.22
N ASN A 13 4.17 -7.47 -6.30
CA ASN A 13 3.01 -7.49 -5.41
C ASN A 13 2.07 -6.32 -5.68
N ILE A 14 0.76 -6.58 -5.67
CA ILE A 14 -0.29 -5.55 -5.72
C ILE A 14 -1.02 -5.57 -4.38
N PHE A 15 -0.90 -4.50 -3.60
CA PHE A 15 -1.62 -4.33 -2.35
C PHE A 15 -2.85 -3.45 -2.59
N SER A 16 -4.04 -3.99 -2.30
CA SER A 16 -5.31 -3.27 -2.43
C SER A 16 -6.19 -3.53 -1.21
N ASN A 17 -7.10 -2.59 -0.94
CA ASN A 17 -8.15 -2.71 0.05
C ASN A 17 -9.52 -3.06 -0.58
N LEU A 18 -9.50 -3.49 -1.85
CA LEU A 18 -10.68 -3.82 -2.63
C LEU A 18 -10.88 -5.33 -2.66
N GLU A 19 -12.12 -5.78 -2.80
CA GLU A 19 -12.39 -7.19 -3.08
C GLU A 19 -11.92 -7.51 -4.50
N ASP A 20 -10.92 -8.38 -4.59
CA ASP A 20 -10.17 -8.61 -5.82
C ASP A 20 -9.99 -10.09 -6.14
N THR A 21 -9.70 -10.34 -7.42
CA THR A 21 -9.10 -11.58 -7.87
C THR A 21 -7.84 -11.26 -8.64
N SER A 22 -6.77 -12.00 -8.37
CA SER A 22 -5.48 -11.85 -9.05
C SER A 22 -5.07 -13.15 -9.72
N THR A 23 -4.43 -13.03 -10.87
CA THR A 23 -3.89 -14.16 -11.64
C THR A 23 -2.54 -13.80 -12.23
N VAL A 24 -1.58 -14.69 -12.12
CA VAL A 24 -0.27 -14.56 -12.77
C VAL A 24 -0.38 -15.01 -14.22
N VAL A 25 0.16 -14.21 -15.13
CA VAL A 25 0.16 -14.43 -16.59
C VAL A 25 1.60 -14.48 -17.06
N ASP A 26 2.07 -15.66 -17.47
CA ASP A 26 3.35 -15.81 -18.13
C ASP A 26 3.16 -15.54 -19.63
N GLY A 27 3.71 -14.41 -20.10
CA GLY A 27 3.65 -14.01 -21.50
C GLY A 27 4.82 -14.50 -22.33
N HIS A 28 5.85 -15.11 -21.73
CA HIS A 28 7.12 -15.50 -22.37
C HIS A 28 7.85 -14.38 -23.14
N ILE A 29 7.43 -13.12 -22.96
CA ILE A 29 8.02 -11.91 -23.56
C ILE A 29 8.99 -11.20 -22.60
N SER A 30 9.03 -11.62 -21.33
CA SER A 30 9.88 -11.09 -20.26
C SER A 30 10.30 -12.24 -19.35
N ASP A 31 11.37 -12.03 -18.60
CA ASP A 31 11.84 -12.83 -17.47
C ASP A 31 10.98 -12.68 -16.20
N HIS A 32 10.08 -11.68 -16.16
CA HIS A 32 9.04 -11.53 -15.16
C HIS A 32 7.67 -12.00 -15.66
N CYS A 33 6.85 -12.50 -14.75
CA CYS A 33 5.44 -12.80 -15.02
C CYS A 33 4.58 -11.55 -14.79
N ALA A 34 3.57 -11.33 -15.64
CA ALA A 34 2.60 -10.26 -15.41
C ALA A 34 1.60 -10.66 -14.33
N VAL A 35 1.16 -9.71 -13.50
CA VAL A 35 0.06 -9.91 -12.54
C VAL A 35 -1.17 -9.20 -13.06
N LYS A 36 -2.21 -9.96 -13.42
CA LYS A 36 -3.53 -9.42 -13.76
C LYS A 36 -4.34 -9.31 -12.48
N PHE A 37 -4.74 -8.08 -12.15
CA PHE A 37 -5.59 -7.76 -11.02
C PHE A 37 -6.97 -7.32 -11.51
N VAL A 38 -8.02 -8.00 -11.05
CA VAL A 38 -9.42 -7.68 -11.36
C VAL A 38 -10.12 -7.26 -10.08
N CYS A 39 -10.49 -5.99 -10.02
CA CYS A 39 -11.26 -5.45 -8.92
C CYS A 39 -12.68 -5.14 -9.37
N ARG A 40 -13.67 -5.48 -8.53
CA ARG A 40 -15.05 -5.04 -8.70
C ARG A 40 -15.28 -3.86 -7.76
N GLU A 41 -15.38 -2.65 -8.31
CA GLU A 41 -15.87 -1.52 -7.51
C GLU A 41 -17.39 -1.69 -7.31
N PRO A 42 -17.89 -1.77 -6.06
CA PRO A 42 -19.30 -1.54 -5.84
C PRO A 42 -19.59 -0.09 -6.22
N LEU A 43 -20.51 0.12 -7.16
CA LEU A 43 -21.08 1.43 -7.49
C LEU A 43 -21.82 1.96 -6.25
N SER A 44 -21.09 2.55 -5.30
CA SER A 44 -21.69 3.12 -4.10
C SER A 44 -22.37 4.44 -4.46
N THR A 45 -23.69 4.42 -4.52
CA THR A 45 -24.56 5.56 -4.86
C THR A 45 -24.94 6.43 -3.64
N THR A 46 -24.28 6.30 -2.50
CA THR A 46 -24.61 7.11 -1.31
C THR A 46 -23.49 8.08 -0.93
N PRO A 47 -23.77 9.39 -0.81
CA PRO A 47 -22.84 10.36 -0.26
C PRO A 47 -22.89 10.30 1.27
N ASN A 48 -22.54 9.16 1.85
CA ASN A 48 -22.20 9.15 3.26
C ASN A 48 -20.89 9.91 3.42
N ALA A 49 -20.83 10.82 4.39
CA ALA A 49 -19.58 11.49 4.72
C ALA A 49 -18.57 10.40 5.10
N ASP A 50 -17.54 10.22 4.28
CA ASP A 50 -16.60 9.13 4.47
C ASP A 50 -15.85 9.39 5.78
N ILE A 51 -16.21 8.61 6.80
CA ILE A 51 -15.46 8.55 8.04
C ILE A 51 -14.20 7.76 7.70
N ILE A 52 -13.06 8.42 7.75
CA ILE A 52 -11.76 7.74 7.65
C ILE A 52 -11.09 7.72 9.01
N PHE A 53 -10.27 6.71 9.22
CA PHE A 53 -9.33 6.69 10.32
C PHE A 53 -7.96 7.05 9.77
N LYS A 54 -7.34 8.07 10.36
CA LYS A 54 -6.01 8.55 9.95
C LYS A 54 -5.12 8.65 11.18
N ARG A 55 -3.87 8.21 11.06
CA ARG A 55 -2.86 8.49 12.07
C ARG A 55 -2.45 9.96 12.05
N SER A 56 -2.25 10.53 13.23
CA SER A 56 -1.72 11.88 13.39
C SER A 56 -0.22 11.87 13.10
N ILE A 57 0.19 11.99 11.84
CA ILE A 57 1.59 12.12 11.44
C ILE A 57 1.88 13.62 11.26
N ASN A 58 2.61 14.20 12.20
CA ASN A 58 3.06 15.59 12.18
C ASN A 58 4.45 15.66 12.84
N GLU A 59 5.13 16.79 12.70
CA GLU A 59 6.50 16.98 13.20
C GLU A 59 6.61 16.74 14.70
N HIS A 60 5.64 17.21 15.49
CA HIS A 60 5.60 16.97 16.93
C HIS A 60 5.60 15.48 17.26
N ASN A 61 4.69 14.70 16.64
CA ASN A 61 4.57 13.26 16.88
C ASN A 61 5.78 12.48 16.37
N ILE A 62 6.44 12.96 15.29
CA ILE A 62 7.69 12.39 14.80
C ILE A 62 8.80 12.61 15.83
N ASN A 63 8.94 13.84 16.35
CA ASN A 63 9.94 14.15 17.36
C ASN A 63 9.70 13.36 18.66
N SER A 64 8.45 13.22 19.10
CA SER A 64 8.09 12.35 20.22
C SER A 64 8.47 10.89 19.94
N PHE A 65 8.17 10.38 18.75
CA PHE A 65 8.52 9.01 18.35
C PHE A 65 10.04 8.77 18.37
N LEU A 66 10.82 9.69 17.81
CA LEU A 66 12.28 9.62 17.83
C LEU A 66 12.84 9.69 19.26
N SER A 67 12.28 10.56 20.09
CA SER A 67 12.68 10.67 21.50
C SER A 67 12.41 9.37 22.25
N GLU A 68 11.22 8.76 22.08
CA GLU A 68 10.88 7.49 22.72
C GLU A 68 11.80 6.36 22.24
N LEU A 69 12.03 6.25 20.93
CA LEU A 69 12.96 5.26 20.38
C LEU A 69 14.38 5.38 20.94
N SER A 70 14.85 6.61 21.15
CA SER A 70 16.19 6.86 21.72
C SER A 70 16.32 6.52 23.19
N ASN A 71 15.20 6.48 23.93
CA ASN A 71 15.17 6.20 25.36
C ASN A 71 14.89 4.72 25.67
N VAL A 72 14.53 3.92 24.66
CA VAL A 72 14.26 2.49 24.83
C VAL A 72 15.56 1.74 25.01
N ALA A 73 15.64 0.92 26.07
CA ALA A 73 16.71 -0.05 26.23
C ALA A 73 16.54 -1.18 25.21
N TRP A 74 17.52 -1.39 24.35
CA TRP A 74 17.49 -2.43 23.31
C TRP A 74 18.37 -3.62 23.64
N ASP A 75 19.04 -3.61 24.80
CA ASP A 75 20.05 -4.62 25.18
C ASP A 75 19.50 -6.06 25.12
N ASP A 76 18.25 -6.26 25.53
CA ASP A 76 17.63 -7.57 25.52
C ASP A 76 17.29 -8.07 24.11
N VAL A 77 16.96 -7.15 23.18
CA VAL A 77 16.80 -7.47 21.76
C VAL A 77 18.14 -7.92 21.14
N TYR A 78 19.26 -7.38 21.60
CA TYR A 78 20.57 -7.78 21.09
C TYR A 78 21.19 -8.99 21.79
N SER A 79 20.64 -9.39 22.94
CA SER A 79 21.27 -10.39 23.81
C SER A 79 20.96 -11.85 23.46
N ASP A 80 19.85 -12.14 22.79
CA ASP A 80 19.42 -13.52 22.48
C ASP A 80 19.67 -13.82 20.98
N MET A 81 20.94 -14.07 20.63
CA MET A 81 21.35 -14.36 19.25
C MET A 81 21.01 -15.78 18.78
N ASP A 82 20.66 -16.66 19.71
CA ASP A 82 20.36 -18.08 19.40
C ASP A 82 18.93 -18.26 18.87
N ASP A 83 18.02 -17.31 19.14
CA ASP A 83 16.62 -17.33 18.68
C ASP A 83 16.24 -16.00 18.00
N ILE A 84 16.50 -15.96 16.69
CA ILE A 84 16.25 -14.79 15.83
C ILE A 84 14.77 -14.43 15.79
N ASP A 85 13.87 -15.42 15.75
CA ASP A 85 12.43 -15.18 15.64
C ASP A 85 11.91 -14.50 16.91
N ARG A 86 12.33 -14.98 18.08
CA ARG A 86 12.01 -14.37 19.36
C ARG A 86 12.54 -12.95 19.45
N THR A 87 13.80 -12.74 19.07
CA THR A 87 14.44 -11.41 19.05
C THR A 87 13.71 -10.43 18.13
N TRP A 88 13.32 -10.88 16.94
CA TRP A 88 12.52 -10.07 16.01
C TRP A 88 11.16 -9.71 16.58
N MET A 89 10.45 -10.67 17.20
CA MET A 89 9.16 -10.39 17.83
C MET A 89 9.27 -9.37 18.97
N GLN A 90 10.34 -9.43 19.78
CA GLN A 90 10.58 -8.45 20.84
C GLN A 90 10.81 -7.05 20.28
N PHE A 91 11.66 -6.90 19.27
CA PHE A 91 11.87 -5.65 18.56
C PHE A 91 10.54 -5.10 18.02
N LEU A 92 9.82 -5.93 17.25
CA LEU A 92 8.60 -5.52 16.58
C LEU A 92 7.52 -5.10 17.57
N SER A 93 7.38 -5.81 18.69
CA SER A 93 6.42 -5.50 19.74
C SER A 93 6.68 -4.12 20.35
N ARG A 94 7.94 -3.84 20.71
CA ARG A 94 8.32 -2.53 21.29
C ARG A 94 8.17 -1.40 20.30
N PHE A 95 8.71 -1.57 19.10
CA PHE A 95 8.58 -0.59 18.04
C PHE A 95 7.11 -0.28 17.75
N SER A 96 6.27 -1.31 17.64
CA SER A 96 4.84 -1.16 17.37
C SER A 96 4.12 -0.44 18.50
N LEU A 97 4.45 -0.72 19.76
CA LEU A 97 3.88 -0.03 20.92
C LEU A 97 4.20 1.47 20.88
N ILE A 98 5.47 1.83 20.70
CA ILE A 98 5.91 3.22 20.61
C ILE A 98 5.22 3.90 19.42
N PHE A 99 5.15 3.23 18.27
CA PHE A 99 4.47 3.74 17.08
C PHE A 99 2.98 4.00 17.33
N GLN A 100 2.29 3.08 18.02
CA GLN A 100 0.87 3.24 18.34
C GLN A 100 0.62 4.41 19.29
N ASN A 101 1.52 4.62 20.26
CA ASN A 101 1.44 5.70 21.22
C ASN A 101 1.69 7.07 20.58
N CYS A 102 2.73 7.19 19.74
CA CYS A 102 3.07 8.48 19.11
C CYS A 102 2.13 8.83 17.94
N PHE A 103 1.69 7.84 17.16
CA PHE A 103 0.87 8.04 15.97
C PHE A 103 -0.56 7.55 16.17
N THR A 104 -1.27 8.12 17.14
CA THR A 104 -2.64 7.72 17.46
C THR A 104 -3.59 7.78 16.25
N MET A 105 -4.46 6.78 16.14
CA MET A 105 -5.53 6.72 15.14
C MET A 105 -6.64 7.70 15.51
N LYS A 106 -6.92 8.66 14.64
CA LYS A 106 -7.99 9.64 14.81
C LYS A 106 -9.10 9.38 13.79
N LYS A 107 -10.34 9.42 14.27
CA LYS A 107 -11.54 9.36 13.43
C LYS A 107 -11.76 10.75 12.83
N ILE A 108 -11.76 10.85 11.51
CA ILE A 108 -11.92 12.12 10.79
C ILE A 108 -13.09 11.97 9.81
N ARG A 109 -13.97 12.98 9.80
CA ARG A 109 -15.04 13.09 8.82
C ARG A 109 -14.51 13.81 7.59
N ILE A 110 -14.49 13.15 6.43
CA ILE A 110 -14.17 13.82 5.17
C ILE A 110 -15.43 14.46 4.62
N SER A 111 -15.36 15.76 4.35
CA SER A 111 -16.31 16.43 3.47
C SER A 111 -15.89 16.21 2.02
N LYS A 112 -16.82 15.80 1.16
CA LYS A 112 -16.57 15.54 -0.28
C LYS A 112 -16.25 16.82 -1.09
N ASN A 113 -16.21 17.99 -0.46
CA ASN A 113 -15.80 19.26 -1.08
C ASN A 113 -14.28 19.42 -1.27
N ARG A 114 -13.53 18.32 -1.47
CA ARG A 114 -12.18 18.44 -2.02
C ARG A 114 -12.29 18.34 -3.53
N SER A 115 -12.32 19.49 -4.21
CA SER A 115 -11.92 19.50 -5.61
C SER A 115 -10.47 18.99 -5.63
N PHE A 116 -10.25 17.78 -6.10
CA PHE A 116 -8.92 17.36 -6.52
C PHE A 116 -8.47 18.40 -7.56
N HIS A 117 -7.53 19.28 -7.17
CA HIS A 117 -6.80 20.09 -8.14
C HIS A 117 -5.90 19.14 -8.91
N ILE A 118 -6.50 18.37 -9.82
CA ILE A 118 -5.77 17.69 -10.87
C ILE A 118 -5.14 18.83 -11.67
N ASN A 119 -3.80 18.85 -11.72
CA ASN A 119 -3.07 19.80 -12.53
C ASN A 119 -3.70 19.83 -13.94
N PRO A 120 -4.13 21.01 -14.45
CA PRO A 120 -4.79 21.11 -15.75
C PRO A 120 -4.02 20.42 -16.87
N GLN A 121 -2.68 20.40 -16.80
CA GLN A 121 -1.81 19.76 -17.77
C GLN A 121 -1.86 18.22 -17.76
N ILE A 122 -2.31 17.62 -16.65
CA ILE A 122 -2.46 16.17 -16.49
C ILE A 122 -3.90 15.74 -16.82
N LYS A 123 -4.88 16.65 -16.66
CA LYS A 123 -6.30 16.33 -16.81
C LYS A 123 -6.74 16.16 -18.27
N SER A 124 -6.22 16.97 -19.19
CA SER A 124 -6.57 16.84 -20.61
C SER A 124 -6.02 15.55 -21.25
N PRO A 125 -4.74 15.16 -21.08
CA PRO A 125 -4.21 13.99 -21.78
C PRO A 125 -4.79 12.67 -21.25
N LEU A 126 -5.16 12.60 -19.96
CA LEU A 126 -5.80 11.43 -19.35
C LEU A 126 -7.19 11.17 -19.94
N LYS A 127 -7.95 12.24 -20.20
CA LYS A 127 -9.31 12.13 -20.76
C LYS A 127 -9.27 11.61 -22.19
N ASP A 128 -8.30 12.07 -22.98
CA ASP A 128 -8.10 11.64 -24.35
C ASP A 128 -7.65 10.17 -24.42
N ARG A 129 -6.72 9.76 -23.54
CA ARG A 129 -6.28 8.36 -23.45
C ARG A 129 -7.38 7.41 -23.00
N LEU A 130 -8.22 7.81 -22.05
CA LEU A 130 -9.39 7.02 -21.63
C LEU A 130 -10.42 6.88 -22.75
N ASN A 131 -10.64 7.93 -23.55
CA ASN A 131 -11.51 7.87 -24.72
C ASN A 131 -10.96 6.93 -25.80
N ILE A 132 -9.65 6.97 -26.06
CA ILE A 132 -9.00 6.07 -27.02
C ILE A 132 -9.13 4.61 -26.57
N LEU A 133 -8.86 4.31 -25.30
CA LEU A 133 -9.01 2.96 -24.75
C LEU A 133 -10.47 2.47 -24.81
N ARG A 134 -11.44 3.37 -24.56
CA ARG A 134 -12.87 3.06 -24.68
C ARG A 134 -13.26 2.77 -26.14
N ILE A 135 -12.78 3.54 -27.10
CA ILE A 135 -13.04 3.30 -28.53
C ILE A 135 -12.40 1.98 -28.96
N MET A 136 -11.15 1.72 -28.58
CA MET A 136 -10.45 0.46 -28.88
C MET A 136 -11.13 -0.76 -28.24
N SER A 137 -11.77 -0.61 -27.07
CA SER A 137 -12.54 -1.69 -26.44
C SER A 137 -13.88 -1.99 -27.15
N GLN A 138 -14.41 -1.03 -27.91
CA GLN A 138 -15.63 -1.18 -28.72
C GLN A 138 -15.32 -1.65 -30.14
N VAL A 139 -14.06 -1.54 -30.54
CA VAL A 139 -13.52 -2.00 -31.82
C VAL A 139 -12.56 -3.16 -31.54
N GLY A 140 -13.11 -4.26 -31.02
CA GLY A 140 -12.48 -5.58 -31.06
C GLY A 140 -13.19 -6.44 -32.12
N PRO A 141 -12.48 -7.36 -32.81
CA PRO A 141 -13.00 -8.18 -33.90
C PRO A 141 -14.16 -9.10 -33.50
#